data_AF-U6B7W3-F1
#
_entry.id   AF-U6B7W3-F1
#
_cell.length_a   1.000
_cell.length_b   1.000
_cell.length_c   1.000
_cell.angle_alpha   90.00
_cell.angle_beta   90.00
_cell.angle_gamma   90.00
#
_symmetry.space_group_name_H-M   'P 1'
#
loop_
_entity.id
_entity.type
_entity.pdbx_description
1 polymer ?
#
loop_
_entity_poly.entity_id
_entity_poly.type
_entity_poly.pdbx_seq_one_letter_code
_entity_poly.pdbx_strand_id
1 'polypeptide(L)'
;MHIYDSKYKTGDSKYYITEDMDKFKNYWKEMSIPRLAFEFILYTQLPCSNACRAENQHLNCNLFSIKNQKSGTIISIELSDNFIKLL
;
A
#
# COMPACT_ATOMS: atom_id res chain seq x y z
N MET A 1 13.17 -0.28 -1.89
CA MET A 1 11.82 -0.07 -1.33
C MET A 1 11.70 -0.91 -0.07
N HIS A 2 11.36 -0.30 1.08
CA HIS A 2 11.42 -0.96 2.40
C HIS A 2 10.00 -1.22 2.92
N ILE A 3 9.48 -2.44 2.73
CA ILE A 3 8.25 -2.86 3.42
C ILE A 3 8.68 -3.70 4.62
N TYR A 4 8.41 -3.20 5.82
CA TYR A 4 8.67 -3.91 7.07
C TYR A 4 7.50 -4.83 7.42
N ASP A 5 7.74 -6.13 7.51
CA ASP A 5 6.85 -7.08 8.17
C ASP A 5 7.18 -7.11 9.68
N SER A 6 6.23 -6.66 10.51
CA SER A 6 6.40 -6.57 11.96
C SER A 6 6.47 -7.93 12.68
N LYS A 7 6.33 -9.04 11.97
CA LYS A 7 6.45 -10.40 12.54
C LYS A 7 7.89 -10.83 12.78
N TYR A 8 8.86 -10.16 12.17
CA TYR A 8 10.28 -10.45 12.36
C TYR A 8 10.89 -9.47 13.36
N LYS A 9 10.68 -9.74 14.65
CA LYS A 9 11.59 -9.22 15.68
C LYS A 9 12.90 -9.99 15.52
N THR A 10 14.00 -9.24 15.42
CA THR A 10 15.41 -9.66 15.35
C THR A 10 15.94 -10.22 14.02
N GLY A 11 17.00 -9.59 13.51
CA GLY A 11 17.98 -10.18 12.61
C GLY A 11 17.91 -9.68 11.17
N ASP A 12 17.01 -10.24 10.38
CA ASP A 12 17.08 -10.14 8.92
C ASP A 12 15.84 -9.43 8.35
N SER A 13 16.01 -8.17 7.97
CA SER A 13 14.99 -7.49 7.17
C SER A 13 14.99 -8.12 5.77
N LYS A 14 14.02 -8.98 5.47
CA LYS A 14 13.80 -9.43 4.09
C LYS A 14 13.26 -8.25 3.27
N TYR A 15 14.03 -7.82 2.30
CA TYR A 15 13.60 -6.85 1.31
C TYR A 15 12.96 -7.58 0.15
N TYR A 16 11.82 -7.08 -0.31
CA TYR A 16 11.25 -7.55 -1.56
C TYR A 16 12.08 -6.99 -2.72
N ILE A 17 12.58 -7.88 -3.56
CA ILE A 17 13.23 -7.53 -4.82
C ILE A 17 12.20 -7.51 -5.96
N THR A 18 12.56 -6.96 -7.11
CA THR A 18 11.69 -6.88 -8.29
C THR A 18 11.11 -8.24 -8.67
N GLU A 19 11.88 -9.32 -8.54
CA GLU A 19 11.43 -10.69 -8.82
C GLU A 19 10.27 -11.15 -7.92
N ASP A 20 10.25 -10.74 -6.65
CA ASP A 20 9.16 -11.07 -5.73
C ASP A 20 7.88 -10.33 -6.14
N MET A 21 8.02 -9.10 -6.63
CA MET A 21 6.91 -8.30 -7.16
C MET A 21 6.31 -8.95 -8.41
N ASP A 22 7.16 -9.44 -9.31
CA ASP A 22 6.72 -10.10 -10.53
C ASP A 22 6.00 -11.42 -10.23
N LYS A 23 6.54 -12.24 -9.31
CA LYS A 23 5.86 -13.45 -8.83
C LYS A 23 4.49 -13.14 -8.23
N PHE A 24 4.40 -12.10 -7.39
CA PHE A 24 3.14 -11.68 -6.79
C PHE A 24 2.12 -11.23 -7.85
N LYS A 25 2.52 -10.39 -8.80
CA LYS A 25 1.65 -9.89 -9.88
C LYS A 25 1.20 -11.00 -10.83
N ASN A 26 2.05 -12.01 -11.07
CA ASN A 26 1.70 -13.16 -11.89
C ASN A 26 0.75 -14.14 -11.18
N TYR A 27 0.86 -14.23 -9.85
CA TYR A 27 -0.02 -15.09 -9.06
C TYR A 27 -1.43 -14.49 -8.90
N TRP A 28 -1.51 -13.17 -8.65
CA TRP A 28 -2.79 -12.49 -8.45
C TRP A 28 -3.26 -11.78 -9.73
N LYS A 29 -4.47 -12.13 -10.18
CA LYS A 29 -5.13 -11.45 -11.31
C LYS A 29 -5.25 -9.94 -11.06
N GLU A 30 -5.12 -9.16 -12.12
CA GLU A 30 -5.45 -7.73 -12.12
C GLU A 30 -6.85 -7.49 -11.56
N MET A 31 -7.01 -6.37 -10.85
CA MET A 31 -8.23 -5.98 -10.14
C MET A 31 -8.69 -6.93 -9.03
N SER A 32 -7.93 -7.98 -8.70
CA SER A 32 -8.23 -8.77 -7.51
C SER A 32 -7.94 -7.94 -6.25
N ILE A 33 -8.81 -8.06 -5.24
CA ILE A 33 -8.66 -7.35 -3.97
C ILE A 33 -7.26 -7.54 -3.35
N PRO A 34 -6.67 -8.75 -3.33
CA PRO A 34 -5.31 -8.93 -2.80
C PRO A 34 -4.24 -8.16 -3.58
N ARG A 35 -4.35 -8.10 -4.92
CA ARG A 35 -3.41 -7.34 -5.75
C ARG A 35 -3.57 -5.84 -5.55
N LEU A 36 -4.81 -5.35 -5.51
CA LEU A 36 -5.10 -3.93 -5.27
C LEU A 36 -4.61 -3.47 -3.91
N ALA A 37 -4.86 -4.24 -2.85
CA ALA A 37 -4.40 -3.93 -1.50
C ALA A 37 -2.86 -3.90 -1.43
N PHE A 38 -2.20 -4.85 -2.08
CA PHE A 38 -0.74 -4.88 -2.12
C PHE A 38 -0.16 -3.71 -2.91
N GLU A 39 -0.64 -3.46 -4.12
CA GLU A 39 -0.20 -2.33 -4.94
C GLU A 39 -0.47 -1.00 -4.23
N PHE A 40 -1.62 -0.86 -3.54
CA PHE A 40 -1.94 0.31 -2.73
C PHE A 40 -0.88 0.57 -1.65
N ILE A 41 -0.54 -0.45 -0.85
CA ILE A 41 0.49 -0.33 0.19
C ILE A 41 1.85 0.00 -0.44
N LEU A 42 2.15 -0.60 -1.60
CA LEU A 42 3.39 -0.38 -2.34
C LEU A 42 3.54 1.08 -2.79
N TYR A 43 2.53 1.62 -3.44
CA TYR A 43 2.54 2.97 -4.00
C TYR A 43 2.49 4.01 -2.88
N THR A 44 1.65 3.81 -1.88
CA THR A 44 1.44 4.80 -0.82
C THR A 44 2.51 4.76 0.27
N GLN A 45 3.25 3.64 0.38
CA GLN A 45 4.19 3.38 1.48
C GLN A 45 3.56 3.58 2.86
N LEU A 46 2.23 3.47 2.95
CA LEU A 46 1.52 3.59 4.21
C LEU A 46 1.84 2.37 5.09
N PRO A 47 1.98 2.56 6.41
CA PRO A 47 1.95 1.44 7.34
C PRO A 47 0.68 0.62 7.14
N CYS A 48 0.78 -0.70 7.20
CA CYS A 48 -0.37 -1.60 7.00
C CYS A 48 -1.58 -1.22 7.86
N SER A 49 -1.37 -0.76 9.09
CA SER A 49 -2.44 -0.30 9.99
C SER A 49 -3.22 0.89 9.46
N ASN A 50 -2.58 1.82 8.74
CA ASN A 50 -3.26 2.92 8.07
C ASN A 50 -3.89 2.45 6.75
N ALA A 51 -3.19 1.60 5.99
CA ALA A 51 -3.70 1.09 4.73
C ALA A 51 -4.98 0.25 4.90
N CYS A 52 -5.09 -0.57 5.95
CA CYS A 52 -6.30 -1.33 6.27
C CYS A 52 -7.51 -0.46 6.62
N ARG A 53 -7.31 0.84 6.87
CA ARG A 53 -8.36 1.82 7.17
C ARG A 53 -8.64 2.74 5.98
N ALA A 54 -7.97 2.53 4.86
CA ALA A 54 -8.25 3.24 3.62
C ALA A 54 -9.66 2.89 3.14
N GLU A 55 -10.41 3.92 2.77
CA GLU A 55 -11.82 3.84 2.36
C GLU A 55 -12.06 4.92 1.30
N ASN A 56 -13.12 4.80 0.52
CA ASN A 56 -13.41 5.74 -0.57
C ASN A 56 -13.56 7.20 -0.08
N GLN A 57 -14.03 7.42 1.14
CA GLN A 57 -14.14 8.77 1.72
C GLN A 57 -12.77 9.47 1.90
N HIS A 58 -11.68 8.69 1.95
CA HIS A 58 -10.32 9.21 2.04
C HIS A 58 -9.77 9.61 0.66
N LEU A 59 -10.46 9.29 -0.44
CA LEU A 59 -10.05 9.60 -1.80
C LEU A 59 -10.83 10.81 -2.32
N ASN A 60 -10.10 11.81 -2.80
CA ASN A 60 -10.66 12.94 -3.55
C ASN A 60 -9.92 13.06 -4.89
N CYS A 61 -10.59 12.67 -5.97
CA CYS A 61 -9.98 12.53 -7.29
C CYS A 61 -8.75 11.60 -7.24
N ASN A 62 -7.55 12.13 -7.48
CA ASN A 62 -6.28 11.41 -7.39
C ASN A 62 -5.57 11.58 -6.04
N LEU A 63 -6.12 12.35 -5.10
CA LEU A 63 -5.51 12.62 -3.82
C LEU A 63 -6.10 11.74 -2.72
N PHE A 64 -5.29 10.84 -2.17
CA PHE A 64 -5.64 10.05 -0.99
C PHE A 64 -5.18 10.79 0.28
N SER A 65 -6.08 10.96 1.25
CA SER A 65 -5.77 11.62 2.53
C SER A 65 -6.33 10.85 3.71
N ILE A 66 -5.47 10.49 4.66
CA ILE A 66 -5.86 9.76 5.87
C ILE A 66 -5.23 10.37 7.12
N LYS A 67 -5.99 10.40 8.22
CA LYS A 67 -5.50 10.83 9.53
C LYS A 67 -4.84 9.66 10.26
N ASN A 68 -3.57 9.81 10.61
CA ASN A 68 -2.86 8.90 11.48
C ASN A 68 -3.53 8.89 12.88
N GLN A 69 -3.94 7.72 13.35
CA GLN A 69 -4.66 7.59 14.63
C GLN A 69 -3.80 7.93 15.84
N LYS A 70 -2.49 7.64 15.79
CA LYS A 70 -1.59 7.81 16.93
C LYS A 70 -1.13 9.26 17.09
N SER A 71 -0.70 9.89 16.00
CA SER A 71 -0.16 11.26 16.03
C SER A 71 -1.18 12.33 15.68
N GLY A 72 -2.32 11.97 15.08
CA GLY A 72 -3.30 12.92 14.56
C GLY A 72 -2.88 13.61 13.26
N THR A 73 -1.67 13.33 12.74
CA THR A 73 -1.14 13.90 11.50
C THR A 73 -1.96 13.46 10.30
N ILE A 74 -2.21 14.37 9.35
CA ILE A 74 -2.82 14.04 8.06
C ILE A 74 -1.71 13.64 7.09
N ILE A 75 -1.86 12.47 6.48
CA ILE A 75 -1.00 11.97 5.43
C ILE A 75 -1.77 12.11 4.13
N SER A 76 -1.23 12.89 3.19
CA SER A 76 -1.82 13.08 1.86
C SER A 76 -0.84 12.58 0.80
N ILE A 77 -1.33 11.76 -0.12
CA ILE A 77 -0.54 11.08 -1.15
C ILE A 77 -1.29 11.21 -2.47
N GLU A 78 -0.59 11.70 -3.48
CA GLU A 78 -1.11 11.71 -4.85
C GLU A 78 -0.94 10.32 -5.46
N LEU A 79 -2.04 9.73 -5.91
CA LEU A 79 -2.09 8.44 -6.57
C LEU A 79 -1.91 8.63 -8.08
N SER A 80 -1.10 7.77 -8.69
CA SER A 80 -0.92 7.79 -10.14
C SER A 80 -2.22 7.44 -10.90
N ASP A 81 -2.42 8.02 -12.07
CA ASP A 81 -3.55 7.70 -12.95
C ASP A 81 -3.69 6.20 -13.24
N ASN A 82 -2.55 5.51 -13.37
CA ASN A 82 -2.54 4.07 -13.59
C ASN A 82 -3.14 3.31 -12.42
N PHE A 83 -2.91 3.75 -11.19
CA PHE A 83 -3.49 3.15 -10.01
C PHE A 83 -4.96 3.54 -9.84
N ILE A 84 -5.32 4.80 -10.10
CA ILE A 84 -6.72 5.25 -10.07
C ILE A 84 -7.59 4.45 -11.05
N LYS A 85 -7.08 4.08 -12.22
CA LYS A 85 -7.78 3.22 -13.19
C LYS A 85 -8.07 1.80 -12.67
N LEU A 86 -7.41 1.37 -11.60
CA LEU A 86 -7.59 0.04 -11.01
C LEU A 86 -8.61 0.02 -9.86
N LEU A 87 -8.94 1.18 -9.29
CA LEU A 87 -9.93 1.36 -8.22
C LEU A 87 -11.36 1.42 -8.76
#